data_AF-E4WYB6-F1
#
_entry.id   AF-E4WYB6-F1
#
_cell.length_a   1.000
_cell.length_b   1.000
_cell.length_c   1.000
_cell.angle_alpha   90.00
_cell.angle_beta   90.00
_cell.angle_gamma   90.00
#
_symmetry.space_group_name_H-M   'P 1'
#
loop_
_entity.id
_entity.type
_entity.pdbx_description
1 polymer ?
#
loop_
_entity_poly.entity_id
_entity_poly.type
_entity_poly.pdbx_seq_one_letter_code
_entity_poly.pdbx_strand_id
1 'polypeptide(L)'
;MDITWATNLPLKITVARESKDQNQPFDEKIFYTSSKLLSFLPAAVNEVRQFFKRDKETPVWFSYHGSVIRWHLPVGLLLDLYNVCTDVWPIEVNFSQVPPEIEDLSMSLLESSFCMSLKEADQIRSRSERINLFQKQDFKRIWNAIMNSSLEEWRSVANQLLQSKAGDFKIPVKFHYDNTYFQNPTEIEDTVQSALEKALTGQQFSPENFKVILLGTELAPDMCLRDLSDFSYPDTFLHLVLQRA
;
A
#
# COMPACT_ATOMS: atom_id res chain seq x y z
N MET A 1 -12.47 8.61 5.50
CA MET A 1 -11.02 8.77 5.78
C MET A 1 -10.61 8.59 7.25
N ASP A 2 -11.27 9.24 8.24
CA ASP A 2 -10.82 9.19 9.66
C ASP A 2 -10.72 7.76 10.24
N ILE A 3 -11.74 6.93 9.97
CA ILE A 3 -11.76 5.53 10.42
C ILE A 3 -10.62 4.73 9.77
N THR A 4 -10.44 4.84 8.46
CA THR A 4 -9.40 4.14 7.69
C THR A 4 -8.00 4.47 8.23
N TRP A 5 -7.75 5.73 8.56
CA TRP A 5 -6.48 6.18 9.12
C TRP A 5 -6.23 5.66 10.53
N ALA A 6 -7.26 5.61 11.37
CA ALA A 6 -7.15 5.10 12.74
C ALA A 6 -7.01 3.57 12.79
N THR A 7 -7.47 2.86 11.76
CA THR A 7 -7.58 1.40 11.73
C THR A 7 -6.23 0.71 11.88
N ASN A 8 -6.15 -0.16 12.88
CA ASN A 8 -5.02 -1.08 13.10
C ASN A 8 -5.42 -2.48 12.65
N LEU A 9 -4.50 -3.14 11.96
CA LEU A 9 -4.59 -4.54 11.62
C LEU A 9 -3.73 -5.35 12.60
N PRO A 10 -4.30 -6.35 13.31
CA PRO A 10 -3.52 -7.29 14.09
C PRO A 10 -2.62 -8.17 13.21
N LEU A 11 -1.36 -8.30 13.59
CA LEU A 11 -0.36 -9.13 12.94
C LEU A 11 0.08 -10.26 13.87
N LYS A 12 0.18 -11.46 13.31
CA LYS A 12 0.87 -12.60 13.94
C LYS A 12 2.13 -12.88 13.13
N ILE A 13 3.29 -12.54 13.69
CA ILE A 13 4.58 -12.67 13.02
C ILE A 13 5.33 -13.89 13.58
N THR A 14 5.68 -14.83 12.70
CA THR A 14 6.49 -16.01 13.03
C THR A 14 7.75 -16.08 12.17
N VAL A 15 8.82 -16.70 12.66
CA VAL A 15 10.02 -16.90 11.82
C VAL A 15 9.71 -17.96 10.76
N ALA A 16 9.95 -17.62 9.49
CA ALA A 16 9.81 -18.54 8.37
C ALA A 16 10.66 -19.79 8.58
N ARG A 17 10.15 -20.96 8.15
CA ARG A 17 10.80 -22.26 8.40
C ARG A 17 12.25 -22.31 7.91
N GLU A 18 12.53 -21.74 6.75
CA GLU A 18 13.86 -21.73 6.13
C GLU A 18 14.86 -20.81 6.84
N SER A 19 14.35 -19.81 7.57
CA SER A 19 15.15 -18.88 8.38
C SER A 19 15.37 -19.36 9.83
N LYS A 20 14.92 -20.57 10.19
CA LYS A 20 15.10 -21.14 11.54
C LYS A 20 16.51 -21.72 11.69
N ASP A 21 17.12 -21.47 12.85
CA ASP A 21 18.39 -22.09 13.23
C ASP A 21 18.20 -23.60 13.42
N GLN A 22 18.93 -24.41 12.65
CA GLN A 22 18.82 -25.89 12.72
C GLN A 22 19.28 -26.46 14.07
N ASN A 23 20.03 -25.68 14.86
CA ASN A 23 20.69 -26.11 16.09
C ASN A 23 20.03 -25.60 17.38
N GLN A 24 18.93 -24.86 17.32
CA GLN A 24 18.21 -24.42 18.52
C GLN A 24 16.90 -25.21 18.70
N PRO A 25 16.59 -25.68 19.92
CA PRO A 25 15.30 -26.30 20.20
C PRO A 25 14.17 -25.32 19.85
N PHE A 26 13.09 -25.85 19.26
CA PHE A 26 11.95 -25.11 18.73
C PHE A 26 11.27 -24.25 19.80
N ASP A 27 11.80 -23.04 20.02
CA ASP A 27 11.06 -21.98 20.67
C ASP A 27 10.29 -21.26 19.55
N GLU A 28 9.06 -21.73 19.27
CA GLU A 28 8.15 -21.11 18.30
C GLU A 28 7.70 -19.76 18.82
N LYS A 29 8.61 -18.80 18.85
CA LYS A 29 8.33 -17.43 19.25
C LYS A 29 7.36 -16.83 18.26
N ILE A 30 6.19 -16.46 18.76
CA ILE A 30 5.16 -15.74 18.02
C ILE A 30 5.19 -14.30 18.51
N PHE A 31 5.38 -13.36 17.59
CA PHE A 31 5.29 -11.94 17.88
C PHE A 31 3.93 -11.41 17.44
N TYR A 32 3.11 -11.00 18.41
CA TYR A 32 1.84 -10.32 18.14
C TYR A 32 2.08 -8.81 18.21
N THR A 33 1.74 -8.11 17.13
CA THR A 33 1.79 -6.64 17.05
C THR A 33 0.64 -6.16 16.17
N SER A 34 0.58 -4.87 15.86
CA SER A 34 -0.39 -4.31 14.92
C SER A 34 0.29 -3.34 13.96
N SER A 35 -0.25 -3.23 12.75
CA SER A 35 0.17 -2.20 11.80
C SER A 35 -1.02 -1.35 11.35
N LYS A 36 -0.75 -0.09 11.01
CA LYS A 36 -1.76 0.83 10.49
C LYS A 36 -2.10 0.46 9.06
N LEU A 37 -3.39 0.44 8.72
CA LEU A 37 -3.88 0.05 7.40
C LEU A 37 -3.27 0.89 6.27
N LEU A 38 -3.09 2.20 6.51
CA LEU A 38 -2.53 3.14 5.55
C LEU A 38 -1.01 3.34 5.68
N SER A 39 -0.35 2.55 6.53
CA SER A 39 1.12 2.54 6.66
C SER A 39 1.71 1.31 5.95
N PHE A 40 2.99 1.04 6.19
CA PHE A 40 3.75 -0.02 5.53
C PHE A 40 4.29 -1.00 6.57
N LEU A 41 4.40 -2.28 6.21
CA LEU A 41 4.97 -3.33 7.08
C LEU A 41 6.39 -3.01 7.60
N PRO A 42 7.29 -2.35 6.84
CA PRO A 42 8.61 -1.93 7.32
C PRO A 42 8.61 -1.10 8.61
N ALA A 43 7.51 -0.43 8.96
CA ALA A 43 7.39 0.30 10.23
C ALA A 43 7.59 -0.61 11.46
N ALA A 44 7.24 -1.90 11.37
CA ALA A 44 7.39 -2.87 12.46
C ALA A 44 8.78 -3.52 12.54
N VAL A 45 9.69 -3.26 11.59
CA VAL A 45 10.98 -3.98 11.49
C VAL A 45 11.85 -3.82 12.74
N ASN A 46 11.85 -2.64 13.36
CA ASN A 46 12.64 -2.42 14.57
C ASN A 46 12.13 -3.27 15.74
N GLU A 47 10.80 -3.33 15.93
CA GLU A 47 10.17 -4.18 16.95
C GLU A 47 10.43 -5.66 16.69
N VAL A 48 10.31 -6.09 15.43
CA VAL A 48 10.61 -7.45 14.98
C VAL A 48 12.06 -7.82 15.30
N ARG A 49 13.03 -6.96 14.96
CA ARG A 49 14.45 -7.19 15.30
C ARG A 49 14.66 -7.31 16.80
N GLN A 50 14.06 -6.41 17.58
CA GLN A 50 14.17 -6.43 19.03
C GLN A 50 13.58 -7.71 19.64
N PHE A 51 12.40 -8.13 19.19
CA PHE A 51 11.71 -9.31 19.69
C PHE A 51 12.47 -10.62 19.36
N PHE A 52 12.94 -10.75 18.12
CA PHE A 52 13.69 -11.92 17.66
C PHE A 52 15.20 -11.84 17.92
N LYS A 53 15.68 -10.80 18.61
CA LYS A 53 17.10 -10.58 18.96
C LYS A 53 18.00 -10.66 17.72
N ARG A 54 17.70 -9.85 16.72
CA ARG A 54 18.48 -9.73 15.48
C ARG A 54 19.19 -8.38 15.44
N ASP A 55 20.43 -8.39 14.98
CA ASP A 55 21.23 -7.19 14.80
C ASP A 55 20.67 -6.34 13.67
N LYS A 56 21.10 -5.07 13.59
CA LYS A 56 20.64 -4.13 12.56
C LYS A 56 20.99 -4.57 11.13
N GLU A 57 22.11 -5.25 10.97
CA GLU A 57 22.63 -5.72 9.67
C GLU A 57 21.97 -7.02 9.17
N THR A 58 21.19 -7.71 10.02
CA THR A 58 20.48 -8.91 9.58
C THR A 58 19.47 -8.53 8.49
N PRO A 59 19.43 -9.21 7.33
CA PRO A 59 18.37 -8.98 6.35
C PRO A 59 16.99 -9.22 6.97
N VAL A 60 15.97 -8.47 6.54
CA VAL A 60 14.59 -8.67 7.00
C VAL A 60 13.64 -8.50 5.82
N TRP A 61 12.84 -9.53 5.57
CA TRP A 61 11.74 -9.48 4.60
C TRP A 61 10.58 -10.35 5.08
N PHE A 62 9.38 -10.10 4.54
CA PHE A 62 8.16 -10.76 4.98
C PHE A 62 7.61 -11.68 3.89
N SER A 63 7.05 -12.81 4.28
CA SER A 63 6.33 -13.74 3.40
C SER A 63 4.94 -14.07 3.92
N TYR A 64 4.06 -14.44 2.99
CA TYR A 64 2.72 -14.95 3.29
C TYR A 64 2.38 -16.07 2.30
N HIS A 65 2.00 -17.24 2.83
CA HIS A 65 1.72 -18.44 2.03
C HIS A 65 2.83 -18.80 1.01
N GLY A 66 4.10 -18.63 1.41
CA GLY A 66 5.26 -18.92 0.55
C GLY A 66 5.59 -17.84 -0.49
N SER A 67 4.76 -16.80 -0.61
CA SER A 67 5.01 -15.66 -1.49
C SER A 67 5.66 -14.52 -0.73
N VAL A 68 6.62 -13.84 -1.38
CA VAL A 68 7.28 -12.65 -0.84
C VAL A 68 6.30 -11.49 -0.79
N ILE A 69 6.20 -10.81 0.35
CA ILE A 69 5.35 -9.63 0.50
C ILE A 69 6.06 -8.40 -0.04
N ARG A 70 5.37 -7.67 -0.93
CA ARG A 70 5.79 -6.38 -1.50
C ARG A 70 5.67 -5.27 -0.44
N TRP A 71 6.68 -5.18 0.42
CA TRP A 71 6.71 -4.31 1.59
C TRP A 71 6.58 -2.80 1.29
N HIS A 72 6.76 -2.39 0.03
CA HIS A 72 6.60 -1.00 -0.41
C HIS A 72 5.14 -0.59 -0.63
N LEU A 73 4.19 -1.53 -0.60
CA LEU A 73 2.77 -1.24 -0.71
C LEU A 73 2.15 -1.04 0.68
N PRO A 74 1.12 -0.17 0.81
CA PRO A 74 0.40 0.00 2.07
C PRO A 74 -0.25 -1.30 2.55
N VAL A 75 -0.37 -1.47 3.86
CA VAL A 75 -0.90 -2.69 4.50
C VAL A 75 -2.31 -3.03 4.00
N GLY A 76 -3.22 -2.06 3.90
CA GLY A 76 -4.57 -2.28 3.40
C GLY A 76 -4.61 -2.81 1.97
N LEU A 77 -3.73 -2.30 1.11
CA LEU A 77 -3.61 -2.78 -0.26
C LEU A 77 -3.08 -4.22 -0.30
N LEU A 78 -2.13 -4.54 0.58
CA LEU A 78 -1.63 -5.91 0.69
C LEU A 78 -2.73 -6.88 1.15
N LEU A 79 -3.62 -6.50 2.06
CA LEU A 79 -4.73 -7.38 2.46
C LEU A 79 -5.61 -7.78 1.28
N ASP A 80 -5.98 -6.80 0.46
CA ASP A 80 -6.82 -7.02 -0.72
C ASP A 80 -6.08 -7.87 -1.77
N LEU A 81 -4.79 -7.58 -2.00
CA LEU A 81 -3.93 -8.30 -2.95
C LEU A 81 -3.69 -9.77 -2.58
N TYR A 82 -3.48 -10.04 -1.29
CA TYR A 82 -3.21 -11.39 -0.78
C TYR A 82 -4.49 -12.11 -0.33
N ASN A 83 -5.66 -11.51 -0.53
CA ASN A 83 -6.97 -12.04 -0.13
C ASN A 83 -6.99 -12.53 1.32
N VAL A 84 -6.53 -11.67 2.24
CA VAL A 84 -6.40 -12.01 3.65
C VAL A 84 -7.77 -11.97 4.32
N CYS A 85 -8.34 -13.14 4.61
CA CYS A 85 -9.67 -13.27 5.20
C CYS A 85 -9.66 -13.55 6.71
N THR A 86 -8.55 -13.32 7.40
CA THR A 86 -8.37 -13.63 8.83
C THR A 86 -8.36 -12.38 9.70
N ASP A 87 -8.95 -12.44 10.89
CA ASP A 87 -8.96 -11.33 11.86
C ASP A 87 -7.54 -10.88 12.29
N VAL A 88 -6.59 -11.82 12.27
CA VAL A 88 -5.18 -11.58 12.56
C VAL A 88 -4.37 -12.08 11.37
N TRP A 89 -3.68 -11.19 10.66
CA TRP A 89 -2.92 -11.57 9.47
C TRP A 89 -1.66 -12.36 9.88
N PRO A 90 -1.56 -13.67 9.54
CA PRO A 90 -0.38 -14.46 9.89
C PRO A 90 0.68 -14.27 8.82
N ILE A 91 1.74 -13.54 9.14
CA ILE A 91 2.88 -13.33 8.23
C ILE A 91 4.14 -13.98 8.80
N GLU A 92 5.04 -14.35 7.90
CA GLU A 92 6.34 -14.89 8.26
C GLU A 92 7.41 -13.81 8.08
N VAL A 93 8.34 -13.71 9.02
CA VAL A 93 9.56 -12.92 8.88
C VAL A 93 10.72 -13.84 8.53
N ASN A 94 11.53 -13.39 7.58
CA ASN A 94 12.74 -14.06 7.12
C ASN A 94 13.96 -13.22 7.49
N PHE A 95 15.04 -13.93 7.86
CA PHE A 95 16.33 -13.33 8.24
C PHE A 95 17.48 -13.80 7.33
N SER A 96 17.16 -14.60 6.32
CA SER A 96 18.06 -15.07 5.28
C SER A 96 18.20 -14.06 4.15
N GLN A 97 18.99 -14.42 3.13
CA GLN A 97 19.16 -13.63 1.92
C GLN A 97 17.81 -13.18 1.35
N VAL A 98 17.74 -11.90 0.95
CA VAL A 98 16.55 -11.31 0.34
C VAL A 98 16.33 -11.92 -1.05
N PRO A 99 15.11 -12.37 -1.37
CA PRO A 99 14.79 -12.93 -2.68
C PRO A 99 15.00 -11.91 -3.80
N PRO A 100 15.43 -12.35 -5.01
CA PRO A 100 15.76 -11.45 -6.11
C PRO A 100 14.55 -10.67 -6.65
N GLU A 101 13.32 -11.07 -6.32
CA GLU A 101 12.09 -10.40 -6.73
C GLU A 101 11.82 -9.09 -5.96
N ILE A 102 12.53 -8.84 -4.86
CA ILE A 102 12.40 -7.62 -4.05
C ILE A 102 13.75 -7.00 -3.74
N GLU A 103 13.76 -5.68 -3.56
CA GLU A 103 14.93 -4.98 -3.05
C GLU A 103 15.06 -5.17 -1.53
N ASP A 104 16.30 -5.01 -1.05
CA ASP A 104 16.59 -4.96 0.37
C ASP A 104 15.74 -3.88 1.06
N LEU A 105 15.14 -4.25 2.20
CA LEU A 105 14.27 -3.35 2.94
C LEU A 105 15.07 -2.14 3.43
N SER A 106 14.71 -0.97 2.89
CA SER A 106 15.32 0.31 3.24
C SER A 106 14.25 1.36 3.44
N MET A 107 14.22 1.97 4.64
CA MET A 107 13.26 3.03 4.96
C MET A 107 13.41 4.26 4.06
N SER A 108 14.63 4.60 3.63
CA SER A 108 14.87 5.72 2.71
C SER A 108 14.41 5.42 1.28
N LEU A 109 14.54 4.15 0.85
CA LEU A 109 14.01 3.71 -0.44
C LEU A 109 12.48 3.72 -0.42
N LEU A 110 11.87 3.27 0.68
CA LEU A 110 10.43 3.34 0.89
C LEU A 110 9.90 4.77 0.82
N GLU A 111 10.54 5.70 1.55
CA GLU A 111 10.22 7.13 1.52
C GLU A 111 10.33 7.69 0.10
N SER A 112 11.40 7.33 -0.63
CA SER A 112 11.61 7.77 -2.01
C SER A 112 10.54 7.24 -2.96
N SER A 113 10.17 5.96 -2.84
CA SER A 113 9.11 5.32 -3.63
C SER A 113 7.75 5.97 -3.38
N PHE A 114 7.42 6.23 -2.10
CA PHE A 114 6.23 6.98 -1.73
C PHE A 114 6.22 8.39 -2.34
N CYS A 115 7.33 9.12 -2.29
CA CYS A 115 7.44 10.46 -2.90
C CYS A 115 7.30 10.43 -4.43
N MET A 116 7.76 9.36 -5.09
CA MET A 116 7.56 9.16 -6.52
C MET A 116 6.07 8.92 -6.82
N SER A 117 5.37 8.11 -6.02
CA SER A 117 3.93 7.89 -6.16
C SER A 117 3.14 9.20 -6.00
N LEU A 118 3.47 10.02 -5.01
CA LEU A 118 2.85 11.36 -4.85
C LEU A 118 3.01 12.25 -6.08
N LYS A 119 4.21 12.28 -6.67
CA LYS A 119 4.49 13.05 -7.89
C LYS A 119 3.72 12.52 -9.09
N GLU A 120 3.65 11.20 -9.24
CA GLU A 120 2.88 10.54 -10.29
C GLU A 120 1.39 10.88 -10.18
N ALA A 121 0.83 10.82 -8.97
CA ALA A 121 -0.56 11.16 -8.71
C ALA A 121 -0.85 12.61 -9.10
N ASP A 122 0.02 13.56 -8.72
CA ASP A 122 -0.18 14.96 -9.08
C ASP A 122 0.08 15.25 -10.56
N GLN A 123 0.96 14.49 -11.22
CA GLN A 123 1.11 14.56 -12.68
C GLN A 123 -0.20 14.23 -13.40
N ILE A 124 -0.96 13.24 -12.91
CA ILE A 124 -2.26 12.89 -13.48
C ILE A 124 -3.31 13.96 -13.13
N ARG A 125 -3.33 14.42 -11.88
CA ARG A 125 -4.36 15.33 -11.36
C ARG A 125 -4.23 16.74 -11.91
N SER A 126 -3.03 17.32 -11.81
CA SER A 126 -2.77 18.74 -12.07
C SER A 126 -1.60 18.99 -13.02
N ARG A 127 -1.06 17.95 -13.68
CA ARG A 127 0.15 18.03 -14.51
C ARG A 127 1.36 18.54 -13.73
N SER A 128 1.48 18.06 -12.48
CA SER A 128 2.54 18.42 -11.52
C SER A 128 2.51 19.87 -11.04
N GLU A 129 1.43 20.64 -11.28
CA GLU A 129 1.35 22.05 -10.88
C GLU A 129 1.52 22.21 -9.36
N ARG A 130 0.94 21.32 -8.56
CA ARG A 130 0.88 21.45 -7.09
C ARG A 130 2.10 20.86 -6.42
N ILE A 131 2.51 19.67 -6.84
CA ILE A 131 3.67 18.98 -6.28
C ILE A 131 4.96 19.75 -6.56
N ASN A 132 5.01 20.54 -7.64
CA ASN A 132 6.15 21.43 -7.93
C ASN A 132 6.27 22.61 -6.94
N LEU A 133 5.21 22.91 -6.17
CA LEU A 133 5.27 23.90 -5.09
C LEU A 133 5.85 23.32 -3.80
N PHE A 134 5.92 21.99 -3.68
CA PHE A 134 6.44 21.33 -2.48
C PHE A 134 7.95 21.52 -2.37
N GLN A 135 8.39 21.80 -1.15
CA GLN A 135 9.79 21.78 -0.77
C GLN A 135 10.17 20.43 -0.16
N LYS A 136 11.47 20.19 0.00
CA LYS A 136 12.00 18.96 0.64
C LYS A 136 11.39 18.72 2.02
N GLN A 137 11.08 19.77 2.77
CA GLN A 137 10.43 19.67 4.08
C GLN A 137 8.99 19.15 3.99
N ASP A 138 8.25 19.51 2.94
CA ASP A 138 6.85 19.09 2.79
C ASP A 138 6.76 17.60 2.52
N PHE A 139 7.64 17.06 1.65
CA PHE A 139 7.80 15.61 1.44
C PHE A 139 8.12 14.86 2.74
N LYS A 140 9.02 15.40 3.56
CA LYS A 140 9.33 14.81 4.87
C LYS A 140 8.16 14.88 5.84
N ARG A 141 7.43 15.99 5.88
CA ARG A 141 6.27 16.17 6.76
C ARG A 141 5.16 15.19 6.41
N ILE A 142 4.81 15.07 5.12
CA ILE A 142 3.77 14.12 4.69
C ILE A 142 4.19 12.66 4.92
N TRP A 143 5.46 12.31 4.70
CA TRP A 143 6.01 10.99 5.05
C TRP A 143 5.94 10.69 6.55
N ASN A 144 6.43 11.62 7.37
CA ASN A 144 6.41 11.47 8.83
C ASN A 144 4.99 11.41 9.38
N ALA A 145 4.04 12.10 8.76
CA ALA A 145 2.63 12.02 9.14
C ALA A 145 2.10 10.59 9.04
N ILE A 146 2.45 9.85 7.99
CA ILE A 146 2.06 8.44 7.82
C ILE A 146 2.75 7.56 8.87
N MET A 147 4.07 7.71 9.03
CA MET A 147 4.85 6.91 10.00
C MET A 147 4.39 7.13 11.44
N ASN A 148 4.01 8.36 11.78
CA ASN A 148 3.52 8.72 13.11
C ASN A 148 2.00 8.60 13.24
N SER A 149 1.29 8.09 12.22
CA SER A 149 -0.17 7.98 12.20
C SER A 149 -0.91 9.30 12.47
N SER A 150 -0.34 10.45 12.08
CA SER A 150 -0.94 11.78 12.27
C SER A 150 -1.76 12.20 11.04
N LEU A 151 -3.09 12.04 11.13
CA LEU A 151 -4.00 12.44 10.05
C LEU A 151 -4.04 13.96 9.87
N GLU A 152 -3.97 14.71 10.97
CA GLU A 152 -3.99 16.18 10.96
C GLU A 152 -2.77 16.73 10.21
N GLU A 153 -1.58 16.22 10.52
CA GLU A 153 -0.35 16.62 9.84
C GLU A 153 -0.41 16.25 8.35
N TRP A 154 -0.88 15.04 8.03
CA TRP A 154 -1.04 14.61 6.64
C TRP A 154 -2.00 15.53 5.89
N ARG A 155 -3.19 15.82 6.45
CA ARG A 155 -4.17 16.74 5.85
C ARG A 155 -3.60 18.13 5.63
N SER A 156 -2.83 18.66 6.60
CA SER A 156 -2.24 20.01 6.50
C SER A 156 -1.34 20.19 5.28
N VAL A 157 -0.69 19.11 4.83
CA VAL A 157 0.19 19.10 3.66
C VAL A 157 -0.57 18.62 2.41
N ALA A 158 -1.27 17.47 2.49
CA ALA A 158 -1.96 16.83 1.37
C ALA A 158 -3.09 17.68 0.78
N ASN A 159 -3.76 18.52 1.58
CA ASN A 159 -4.80 19.42 1.08
C ASN A 159 -4.27 20.35 -0.03
N GLN A 160 -2.98 20.71 -0.03
CA GLN A 160 -2.39 21.53 -1.10
C GLN A 160 -2.34 20.78 -2.45
N LEU A 161 -2.28 19.44 -2.42
CA LEU A 161 -2.35 18.57 -3.60
C LEU A 161 -3.79 18.28 -4.01
N LEU A 162 -4.68 18.14 -3.04
CA LEU A 162 -6.06 17.69 -3.24
C LEU A 162 -7.07 18.81 -3.52
N GLN A 163 -6.72 20.08 -3.28
CA GLN A 163 -7.58 21.23 -3.57
C GLN A 163 -8.06 21.23 -5.03
N SER A 164 -9.33 20.89 -5.25
CA SER A 164 -9.92 20.86 -6.59
C SER A 164 -9.97 22.28 -7.18
N LYS A 165 -9.39 22.46 -8.37
CA LYS A 165 -9.51 23.67 -9.20
C LYS A 165 -10.47 23.42 -10.36
N ALA A 166 -11.03 24.49 -10.93
CA ALA A 166 -11.82 24.38 -12.15
C ALA A 166 -10.96 23.78 -13.26
N GLY A 167 -11.39 22.65 -13.83
CA GLY A 167 -10.64 21.90 -14.83
C GLY A 167 -10.00 20.60 -14.32
N ASP A 168 -10.04 20.34 -13.00
CA ASP A 168 -9.59 19.07 -12.43
C ASP A 168 -10.64 17.98 -12.66
N PHE A 169 -10.56 17.34 -13.82
CA PHE A 169 -11.44 16.20 -14.13
C PHE A 169 -10.76 14.86 -13.93
N LYS A 170 -9.44 14.81 -13.77
CA LYS A 170 -8.67 13.55 -13.68
C LYS A 170 -8.49 13.09 -12.25
N ILE A 171 -8.62 11.78 -12.04
CA ILE A 171 -8.36 11.12 -10.76
C ILE A 171 -7.25 10.06 -10.92
N PRO A 172 -6.22 10.04 -10.05
CA PRO A 172 -5.20 9.01 -10.06
C PRO A 172 -5.74 7.67 -9.53
N VAL A 173 -5.79 6.65 -10.39
CA VAL A 173 -6.29 5.31 -10.05
C VAL A 173 -5.30 4.26 -10.52
N LYS A 174 -5.04 3.26 -9.68
CA LYS A 174 -4.24 2.07 -10.01
C LYS A 174 -5.07 0.83 -9.78
N PHE A 175 -5.27 0.02 -10.82
CA PHE A 175 -5.90 -1.30 -10.73
C PHE A 175 -4.83 -2.37 -10.57
N HIS A 176 -4.68 -2.93 -9.39
CA HIS A 176 -3.67 -3.93 -9.06
C HIS A 176 -4.18 -5.33 -9.35
N TYR A 177 -3.37 -6.14 -10.02
CA TYR A 177 -3.66 -7.54 -10.28
C TYR A 177 -2.35 -8.34 -10.31
N ASP A 178 -2.31 -9.45 -9.58
CA ASP A 178 -1.08 -10.21 -9.34
C ASP A 178 0.06 -9.25 -8.92
N ASN A 179 1.19 -9.28 -9.63
CA ASN A 179 2.38 -8.46 -9.35
C ASN A 179 2.48 -7.18 -10.19
N THR A 180 1.40 -6.76 -10.85
CA THR A 180 1.38 -5.56 -11.69
C THR A 180 0.21 -4.65 -11.35
N TYR A 181 0.17 -3.48 -11.96
CA TYR A 181 -0.98 -2.60 -11.95
C TYR A 181 -1.26 -2.03 -13.35
N PHE A 182 -2.52 -1.72 -13.60
CA PHE A 182 -2.98 -1.05 -14.81
C PHE A 182 -3.41 0.37 -14.47
N GLN A 183 -2.97 1.32 -15.28
CA GLN A 183 -3.25 2.73 -15.09
C GLN A 183 -3.41 3.40 -16.44
N ASN A 184 -4.61 3.92 -16.69
CA ASN A 184 -4.92 4.76 -17.85
C ASN A 184 -5.64 6.03 -17.39
N PRO A 185 -5.62 7.12 -18.20
CA PRO A 185 -6.28 8.37 -17.84
C PRO A 185 -7.77 8.16 -17.51
N THR A 186 -8.11 8.44 -16.26
CA THR A 186 -9.44 8.23 -15.69
C THR A 186 -9.99 9.56 -15.18
N GLU A 187 -11.29 9.77 -15.35
CA GLU A 187 -11.99 10.97 -14.90
C GLU A 187 -12.74 10.73 -13.60
N ILE A 188 -12.91 11.78 -12.80
CA ILE A 188 -13.56 11.71 -11.50
C ILE A 188 -15.03 11.29 -11.59
N GLU A 189 -15.66 11.51 -12.75
CA GLU A 189 -17.05 11.12 -13.04
C GLU A 189 -17.17 9.73 -13.69
N ASP A 190 -16.05 9.06 -13.96
CA ASP A 190 -16.11 7.67 -14.43
C ASP A 190 -16.71 6.77 -13.34
N THR A 191 -17.34 5.67 -13.76
CA THR A 191 -17.73 4.61 -12.84
C THR A 191 -16.56 3.65 -12.63
N VAL A 192 -16.64 2.82 -11.60
CA VAL A 192 -15.67 1.72 -11.39
C VAL A 192 -15.54 0.85 -12.65
N GLN A 193 -16.66 0.54 -13.31
CA GLN A 193 -16.67 -0.23 -14.55
C GLN A 193 -15.99 0.49 -15.71
N SER A 194 -16.36 1.74 -16.01
CA SER A 194 -15.78 2.46 -17.15
C SER A 194 -14.30 2.73 -16.95
N ALA A 195 -13.86 2.97 -15.71
CA ALA A 195 -12.45 3.11 -15.36
C ALA A 195 -11.68 1.79 -15.53
N LEU A 196 -12.27 0.65 -15.14
CA LEU A 196 -11.68 -0.67 -15.34
C LEU A 196 -11.53 -1.01 -16.83
N GLU A 197 -12.55 -0.76 -17.63
CA GLU A 197 -12.53 -0.94 -19.09
C GLU A 197 -11.40 -0.13 -19.73
N LYS A 198 -11.23 1.14 -19.33
CA LYS A 198 -10.10 1.98 -19.75
C LYS A 198 -8.76 1.38 -19.31
N ALA A 199 -8.64 0.93 -18.07
CA ALA A 199 -7.40 0.38 -17.54
C ALA A 199 -6.96 -0.91 -18.26
N LEU A 200 -7.91 -1.76 -18.62
CA LEU A 200 -7.66 -3.03 -19.33
C LEU A 200 -7.67 -2.89 -20.86
N THR A 201 -7.94 -1.70 -21.41
CA THR A 201 -7.90 -1.47 -22.86
C THR A 201 -6.53 -1.87 -23.44
N GLY A 202 -6.54 -2.82 -24.38
CA GLY A 202 -5.32 -3.33 -25.01
C GLY A 202 -4.59 -4.43 -24.22
N GLN A 203 -5.12 -4.84 -23.07
CA GLN A 203 -4.61 -5.97 -22.28
C GLN A 203 -5.28 -7.28 -22.69
N GLN A 204 -4.70 -8.42 -22.30
CA GLN A 204 -5.28 -9.75 -22.55
C GLN A 204 -6.41 -10.13 -21.58
N PHE A 205 -6.88 -9.16 -20.79
CA PHE A 205 -7.80 -9.35 -19.69
C PHE A 205 -9.15 -8.71 -20.01
N SER A 206 -10.24 -9.45 -19.82
CA SER A 206 -11.58 -8.89 -19.95
C SER A 206 -12.11 -8.38 -18.59
N PRO A 207 -12.67 -7.16 -18.50
CA PRO A 207 -13.19 -6.57 -17.27
C PRO A 207 -14.21 -7.45 -16.52
N GLU A 208 -15.07 -8.17 -17.23
CA GLU A 208 -16.13 -9.02 -16.67
C GLU A 208 -15.60 -10.21 -15.85
N ASN A 209 -14.33 -10.55 -15.99
CA ASN A 209 -13.70 -11.62 -15.22
C ASN A 209 -13.22 -11.16 -13.85
N PHE A 210 -13.39 -9.88 -13.51
CA PHE A 210 -12.86 -9.30 -12.29
C PHE A 210 -13.93 -8.65 -11.43
N LYS A 211 -13.78 -8.86 -10.13
CA LYS A 211 -14.35 -8.04 -9.08
C LYS A 211 -13.34 -6.97 -8.70
N VAL A 212 -13.82 -5.79 -8.34
CA VAL A 212 -12.97 -4.68 -7.90
C VAL A 212 -13.11 -4.52 -6.39
N ILE A 213 -12.01 -4.68 -5.66
CA ILE A 213 -11.95 -4.63 -4.21
C ILE A 213 -11.24 -3.35 -3.76
N LEU A 214 -11.75 -2.73 -2.70
CA LEU A 214 -11.12 -1.63 -1.99
C LEU A 214 -11.34 -1.82 -0.48
N LEU A 215 -10.25 -1.96 0.27
CA LEU A 215 -10.24 -2.09 1.73
C LEU A 215 -11.17 -3.23 2.20
N GLY A 216 -11.04 -4.40 1.58
CA GLY A 216 -11.79 -5.61 1.87
C GLY A 216 -13.23 -5.63 1.35
N THR A 217 -13.67 -4.60 0.62
CA THR A 217 -15.05 -4.48 0.13
C THR A 217 -15.12 -4.56 -1.39
N GLU A 218 -16.02 -5.40 -1.90
CA GLU A 218 -16.36 -5.44 -3.34
C GLU A 218 -17.15 -4.19 -3.73
N LEU A 219 -16.64 -3.44 -4.71
CA LEU A 219 -17.26 -2.22 -5.20
C LEU A 219 -18.30 -2.52 -6.27
N ALA A 220 -19.41 -1.77 -6.24
CA ALA A 220 -20.42 -1.85 -7.28
C ALA A 220 -19.89 -1.28 -8.61
N PRO A 221 -20.09 -1.95 -9.75
CA PRO A 221 -19.56 -1.50 -11.05
C PRO A 221 -20.04 -0.10 -11.48
N ASP A 222 -21.23 0.31 -11.05
CA ASP A 222 -21.87 1.60 -11.36
C ASP A 222 -21.51 2.73 -10.40
N MET A 223 -20.74 2.45 -9.34
CA MET A 223 -20.30 3.46 -8.38
C MET A 223 -19.38 4.50 -9.03
N CYS A 224 -19.62 5.78 -8.77
CA CYS A 224 -18.81 6.88 -9.28
C CYS A 224 -17.49 7.00 -8.52
N LEU A 225 -16.39 7.22 -9.24
CA LEU A 225 -15.07 7.37 -8.62
C LEU A 225 -14.96 8.62 -7.72
N ARG A 226 -15.78 9.65 -7.96
CA ARG A 226 -15.91 10.81 -7.08
C ARG A 226 -16.22 10.41 -5.64
N ASP A 227 -17.16 9.48 -5.47
CA ASP A 227 -17.62 9.02 -4.17
C ASP A 227 -16.55 8.16 -3.47
N LEU A 228 -15.59 7.65 -4.23
CA LEU A 228 -14.45 6.87 -3.74
C LEU A 228 -13.22 7.73 -3.43
N SER A 229 -13.20 9.01 -3.80
CA SER A 229 -12.02 9.87 -3.68
C SER A 229 -11.50 9.99 -2.22
N ASP A 230 -12.41 9.97 -1.24
CA ASP A 230 -12.10 10.00 0.20
C ASP A 230 -11.41 8.72 0.74
N PHE A 231 -11.34 7.68 -0.07
CA PHE A 231 -10.66 6.41 0.23
C PHE A 231 -9.30 6.29 -0.46
N SER A 232 -8.82 7.37 -1.09
CA SER A 232 -7.45 7.44 -1.62
C SER A 232 -6.44 7.16 -0.51
N TYR A 233 -5.38 6.44 -0.85
CA TYR A 233 -4.26 6.18 0.05
C TYR A 233 -3.45 7.46 0.29
N PRO A 234 -2.53 7.46 1.27
CA PRO A 234 -1.77 8.67 1.61
C PRO A 234 -0.89 9.24 0.49
N ASP A 235 -0.61 8.46 -0.56
CA ASP A 235 0.08 8.90 -1.77
C ASP A 235 -0.87 9.55 -2.81
N THR A 236 -2.13 9.71 -2.43
CA THR A 236 -3.23 10.33 -3.19
C THR A 236 -3.68 9.54 -4.42
N PHE A 237 -3.34 8.25 -4.51
CA PHE A 237 -3.93 7.32 -5.46
C PHE A 237 -5.13 6.60 -4.86
N LEU A 238 -6.13 6.32 -5.70
CA LEU A 238 -7.11 5.30 -5.44
C LEU A 238 -6.54 3.95 -5.90
N HIS A 239 -6.15 3.10 -4.95
CA HIS A 239 -5.68 1.74 -5.24
C HIS A 239 -6.84 0.76 -5.20
N LEU A 240 -7.15 0.15 -6.33
CA LEU A 240 -8.23 -0.80 -6.50
C LEU A 240 -7.62 -2.17 -6.83
N VAL A 241 -8.07 -3.25 -6.20
CA VAL A 241 -7.55 -4.60 -6.44
C VAL A 241 -8.51 -5.38 -7.31
N LEU A 242 -8.00 -6.02 -8.34
CA LEU A 242 -8.75 -6.95 -9.17
C LEU A 242 -8.64 -8.35 -8.57
N GLN A 243 -9.78 -8.98 -8.30
CA GLN A 243 -9.87 -10.39 -7.93
C GLN A 243 -10.68 -11.12 -9.00
N ARG A 244 -10.23 -12.32 -9.41
CA ARG A 244 -10.99 -13.10 -10.41
C ARG A 244 -12.36 -13.49 -9.85
N ALA A 245 -13.40 -13.23 -10.63
CA ALA A 245 -14.78 -13.56 -10.32
C ALA A 245 -15.05 -15.08 -10.39
#